data_AF-A0A6G1YPQ7-F1
#
_entry.id   AF-A0A6G1YPQ7-F1
#
_cell.length_a   1.000
_cell.length_b   1.000
_cell.length_c   1.000
_cell.angle_alpha   90.00
_cell.angle_beta   90.00
_cell.angle_gamma   90.00
#
_symmetry.space_group_name_H-M   'P 1'
#
loop_
_entity.id
_entity.type
_entity.pdbx_description
1 polymer ?
#
loop_
_entity_poly.entity_id
_entity_poly.type
_entity_poly.pdbx_seq_one_letter_code
_entity_poly.pdbx_strand_id
1 'polypeptide(L)' 'MKPEKMIINQLYHCLFEDKVFLFYKDEEELLHCYEVENADAVREISANPSDIETILKKYSQNE' A
#
# COMPACT_ATOMS: atom_id res chain seq x y z
N MET A 1 -11.36 -6.98 -1.22
CA MET A 1 -11.46 -6.07 -0.06
C MET A 1 -12.85 -5.43 -0.07
N LYS A 2 -13.35 -4.92 1.05
CA LYS A 2 -14.67 -4.27 1.16
C LYS A 2 -14.50 -2.80 1.57
N PRO A 3 -14.56 -1.85 0.64
CA PRO A 3 -14.39 -0.42 0.93
C PRO A 3 -15.29 0.09 2.06
N GLU A 4 -16.54 -0.41 2.14
CA GLU A 4 -17.48 -0.03 3.19
C GLU A 4 -17.06 -0.45 4.61
N LYS A 5 -16.04 -1.32 4.73
CA LYS A 5 -15.49 -1.78 6.02
C LYS A 5 -14.13 -1.19 6.35
N MET A 6 -13.58 -0.34 5.48
CA MET A 6 -12.27 0.27 5.71
C MET A 6 -12.37 1.39 6.74
N ILE A 7 -11.38 1.45 7.61
CA ILE A 7 -11.23 2.47 8.64
C ILE A 7 -10.54 3.69 8.03
N ILE A 8 -11.06 4.88 8.32
CA ILE A 8 -10.48 6.17 7.92
C ILE A 8 -9.07 6.31 8.53
N ASN A 9 -8.15 6.92 7.80
CA ASN A 9 -6.76 7.13 8.20
C ASN A 9 -5.97 5.82 8.43
N GLN A 10 -6.43 4.70 7.87
CA GLN A 10 -5.70 3.43 7.86
C GLN A 10 -5.26 3.08 6.43
N LEU A 11 -3.98 2.73 6.28
CA LEU A 11 -3.41 2.21 5.05
C LEU A 11 -3.72 0.70 4.93
N TYR A 12 -4.27 0.31 3.79
CA TYR A 12 -4.47 -1.08 3.41
C TYR A 12 -3.66 -1.39 2.16
N HIS A 13 -3.36 -2.67 1.94
CA HIS A 13 -2.67 -3.11 0.74
C HIS A 13 -3.22 -4.44 0.20
N CYS A 14 -3.00 -4.70 -1.08
CA CYS A 14 -3.14 -6.02 -1.66
C CYS A 14 -2.07 -6.31 -2.71
N LEU A 15 -1.81 -7.60 -2.91
CA LEU A 15 -0.96 -8.13 -3.95
C LEU A 15 -1.85 -8.70 -5.05
N PHE A 16 -1.66 -8.27 -6.29
CA PHE A 16 -2.40 -8.76 -7.46
C PHE A 16 -1.50 -8.77 -8.70
N GLU A 17 -1.31 -9.94 -9.31
CA GLU A 17 -0.47 -10.13 -10.51
C GLU A 17 0.89 -9.43 -10.41
N ASP A 18 1.63 -9.71 -9.32
CA ASP A 18 2.94 -9.11 -9.01
C ASP A 18 2.94 -7.60 -8.82
N LYS A 19 1.77 -6.97 -8.66
CA LYS A 19 1.63 -5.57 -8.28
C LYS A 19 1.22 -5.43 -6.83
N VAL A 20 1.71 -4.36 -6.19
CA VAL A 20 1.25 -3.94 -4.88
C VAL A 20 0.36 -2.71 -5.06
N PHE A 21 -0.89 -2.83 -4.62
CA PHE A 21 -1.82 -1.71 -4.54
C PHE A 21 -1.98 -1.26 -3.11
N LEU A 22 -1.94 0.06 -2.89
CA LEU A 22 -2.18 0.71 -1.62
C LEU A 22 -3.53 1.41 -1.65
N PHE A 23 -4.27 1.30 -0.56
CA PHE A 23 -5.57 1.92 -0.39
C PHE A 23 -5.59 2.75 0.88
N TYR A 24 -6.09 3.97 0.77
CA TYR A 24 -6.20 4.88 1.91
C TYR A 24 -7.57 5.56 1.85
N LYS A 25 -8.33 5.46 2.93
CA LYS A 25 -9.60 6.18 3.07
C LYS A 25 -9.35 7.44 3.90
N ASP A 26 -9.59 8.61 3.32
CA ASP A 26 -9.40 9.89 3.99
C ASP A 26 -10.62 10.34 4.83
N GLU A 27 -10.52 11.51 5.45
CA GLU A 27 -11.55 12.09 6.30
C GLU A 27 -12.82 12.52 5.53
N GLU A 28 -12.72 12.72 4.22
CA GLU A 28 -13.85 12.98 3.32
C GLU A 28 -14.50 11.67 2.82
N GLU A 29 -14.08 10.54 3.39
CA GLU A 29 -14.47 9.18 3.00
C GLU A 29 -14.08 8.78 1.58
N LEU A 30 -13.18 9.52 0.94
CA LEU A 30 -12.68 9.19 -0.38
C LEU A 30 -11.66 8.06 -0.28
N LEU A 31 -11.84 7.03 -1.10
CA LEU A 31 -10.90 5.92 -1.21
C LEU A 31 -9.85 6.21 -2.28
N HIS A 32 -8.64 6.51 -1.84
CA HIS A 32 -7.47 6.62 -2.70
C HIS A 32 -6.89 5.25 -3.02
N CYS A 33 -6.34 5.12 -4.23
CA CYS A 33 -5.68 3.91 -4.71
C CYS A 33 -4.35 4.30 -5.38
N TYR A 34 -3.27 3.63 -5.00
CA TYR A 34 -1.93 3.84 -5.55
C TYR A 34 -1.29 2.51 -5.94
N GLU A 35 -0.52 2.50 -7.03
CA GLU A 35 0.32 1.37 -7.43
C GLU A 35 1.77 1.64 -7.00
N VAL A 36 2.44 0.65 -6.41
CA VAL A 36 3.88 0.73 -6.16
C VAL A 36 4.62 0.36 -7.44
N GLU A 37 5.23 1.33 -8.11
CA GLU A 37 5.93 1.11 -9.38
C GLU A 37 7.37 0.60 -9.20
N ASN A 38 7.98 0.83 -8.04
CA ASN A 38 9.35 0.37 -7.78
C ASN A 38 9.39 -1.16 -7.63
N ALA A 39 9.99 -1.84 -8.60
CA ALA A 39 10.05 -3.30 -8.65
C ALA A 39 10.77 -3.94 -7.45
N ASP A 40 11.80 -3.29 -6.90
CA ASP A 40 12.49 -3.78 -5.70
C ASP A 40 11.59 -3.67 -4.46
N ALA A 41 10.85 -2.56 -4.32
CA ALA A 41 9.87 -2.38 -3.26
C ALA A 41 8.74 -3.42 -3.36
N VAL A 42 8.18 -3.63 -4.56
CA VAL A 42 7.16 -4.66 -4.83
C VAL A 42 7.65 -6.04 -4.41
N ARG A 43 8.89 -6.39 -4.77
CA ARG A 43 9.49 -7.68 -4.42
C ARG A 43 9.68 -7.84 -2.91
N GLU A 44 10.16 -6.80 -2.22
CA GLU A 44 10.37 -6.84 -0.77
C GLU A 44 9.05 -6.92 0.01
N ILE A 45 8.03 -6.18 -0.43
CA ILE A 45 6.66 -6.24 0.12
C ILE A 45 6.04 -7.62 -0.12
N SER A 46 6.22 -8.20 -1.31
CA SER A 46 5.71 -9.54 -1.63
C SER A 46 6.33 -10.62 -0.74
N ALA A 47 7.59 -10.45 -0.34
CA ALA A 47 8.27 -11.36 0.59
C ALA A 47 7.86 -11.13 2.05
N ASN A 48 7.61 -9.89 2.46
CA ASN A 48 7.31 -9.51 3.85
C ASN A 48 6.15 -8.50 3.94
N PRO A 49 4.90 -8.91 3.65
CA PRO A 49 3.76 -7.99 3.56
C PRO A 49 3.41 -7.33 4.90
N SER A 50 3.77 -7.97 6.03
CA SER A 50 3.55 -7.41 7.37
C SER A 50 4.40 -6.16 7.67
N ASP A 51 5.51 -5.96 6.95
CA ASP A 51 6.46 -4.87 7.16
C ASP A 51 6.32 -3.74 6.12
N ILE A 52 5.18 -3.70 5.42
CA ILE A 52 4.95 -2.80 4.28
C ILE A 52 5.24 -1.32 4.60
N GLU A 53 4.88 -0.83 5.78
CA GLU A 53 5.14 0.58 6.15
C GLU A 53 6.64 0.89 6.26
N THR A 54 7.42 -0.03 6.83
CA THR A 54 8.88 0.07 6.92
C THR A 54 9.50 0.06 5.53
N ILE A 55 9.04 -0.86 4.67
CA ILE A 55 9.53 -1.02 3.31
C ILE A 55 9.21 0.23 2.48
N LEU A 56 7.96 0.72 2.49
CA LEU A 56 7.58 1.94 1.78
C LEU A 56 8.41 3.14 2.21
N LYS A 57 8.66 3.32 3.51
CA LYS A 57 9.54 4.39 4.03
C LYS A 57 10.98 4.28 3.53
N LYS A 58 11.54 3.06 3.50
CA LYS A 58 12.89 2.82 2.96
C LYS A 58 13.03 3.28 1.51
N TYR A 59 12.00 3.04 0.69
CA TYR A 59 12.03 3.38 -0.73
C TYR A 59 11.58 4.82 -1.04
N SER A 60 10.84 5.50 -0.16
CA SER A 60 10.45 6.91 -0.33
C SER A 60 11.48 7.94 0.12
N GLN A 61 12.51 7.52 0.86
CA GLN A 61 13.62 8.39 1.31
C GLN A 61 14.77 8.50 0.29
N ASN A 62 14.66 7.79 -0.85
CA ASN A 62 15.69 7.77 -1.90
C ASN A 62 15.34 8.70 -3.09
N GLU A 63 14.37 9.60 -2.93
CA GLU A 63 14.02 10.66 -3.90
C GLU A 63 14.56 12.04 -3.47
#